data_AF-A0A9Y2IBP0-F1
#
_entry.id   AF-A0A9Y2IBP0-F1
#
_cell.length_a   1.000
_cell.length_b   1.000
_cell.length_c   1.000
_cell.angle_alpha   90.00
_cell.angle_beta   90.00
_cell.angle_gamma   90.00
#
_symmetry.space_group_name_H-M   'P 1'
#
loop_
_entity.id
_entity.type
_entity.pdbx_description
1 polymer ?
#
loop_
_entity_poly.entity_id
_entity_poly.type
_entity_poly.pdbx_seq_one_letter_code
_entity_poly.pdbx_strand_id
1 'polypeptide(L)'
;MALDDAAKDIVERTAAEEWAQARFYSVSGTGDELVTMTGDRVALADELRDSNTVVLVSTTGENAEAAATIGAACTVRGIMTAGLVVTSDGVANEALFSLRPHARILLVPAEEDDLFELLKATRA
;
A
#
# COMPACT_ATOMS: atom_id res chain seq x y z
N MET A 1 -0.97 -2.41 1.17
CA MET A 1 -2.07 -1.56 1.64
C MET A 1 -2.66 -0.86 0.43
N ALA A 2 -3.93 -1.08 0.16
CA ALA A 2 -4.66 -0.39 -0.91
C ALA A 2 -5.13 0.98 -0.43
N LEU A 3 -4.84 2.02 -1.22
CA LEU A 3 -5.23 3.40 -0.94
C LEU A 3 -6.58 3.77 -1.55
N ASP A 4 -7.02 3.10 -2.60
CA ASP A 4 -8.28 3.37 -3.31
C ASP A 4 -8.97 2.06 -3.70
N ASP A 5 -10.23 2.13 -4.14
CA ASP A 5 -11.05 0.94 -4.39
C ASP A 5 -10.47 0.06 -5.52
N ALA A 6 -9.94 0.66 -6.59
CA ALA A 6 -9.28 -0.10 -7.65
C ALA A 6 -7.96 -0.74 -7.18
N ALA A 7 -7.19 -0.05 -6.33
CA ALA A 7 -6.05 -0.67 -5.65
C ALA A 7 -6.46 -1.81 -4.73
N LYS A 8 -7.64 -1.74 -4.10
CA LYS A 8 -8.17 -2.80 -3.25
C LYS A 8 -8.44 -4.06 -4.06
N ASP A 9 -9.05 -3.95 -5.24
CA ASP A 9 -9.28 -5.09 -6.14
C ASP A 9 -7.97 -5.77 -6.58
N ILE A 10 -6.89 -4.99 -6.82
CA ILE A 10 -5.56 -5.52 -7.14
C ILE A 10 -4.97 -6.29 -5.93
N VAL A 11 -5.08 -5.68 -4.75
CA VAL A 11 -4.58 -6.26 -3.50
C VAL A 11 -5.34 -7.52 -3.12
N GLU A 12 -6.66 -7.57 -3.27
CA GLU A 12 -7.49 -8.74 -2.98
C GLU A 12 -7.14 -9.93 -3.88
N ARG A 13 -6.92 -9.70 -5.18
CA ARG A 13 -6.47 -10.75 -6.10
C ARG A 13 -5.09 -11.28 -5.74
N THR A 14 -4.18 -10.38 -5.38
CA THR A 14 -2.83 -10.77 -4.93
C THR A 14 -2.90 -11.57 -3.63
N ALA A 15 -3.76 -11.17 -2.69
CA ALA A 15 -3.94 -11.81 -1.40
C ALA A 15 -4.58 -13.20 -1.47
N ALA A 16 -5.15 -13.59 -2.62
CA ALA A 16 -5.73 -14.91 -2.83
C ALA A 16 -4.68 -16.04 -2.92
N GLU A 17 -3.42 -15.68 -3.14
CA GLU A 17 -2.28 -16.61 -3.16
C GLU A 17 -1.69 -16.84 -1.75
N GLU A 18 -0.88 -17.89 -1.59
CA GLU A 18 -0.20 -18.19 -0.32
C GLU A 18 1.05 -17.31 -0.13
N TRP A 19 1.03 -16.47 0.90
CA TRP A 19 2.15 -15.61 1.30
C TRP A 19 2.66 -15.99 2.69
N ALA A 20 3.96 -15.85 2.93
CA ALA A 20 4.56 -16.32 4.17
C ALA A 20 4.19 -15.45 5.38
N GLN A 21 4.41 -14.14 5.27
CA GLN A 21 4.23 -13.13 6.32
C GLN A 21 3.49 -11.88 5.82
N ALA A 22 3.17 -11.79 4.52
CA ALA A 22 2.44 -10.68 3.94
C ALA A 22 1.04 -10.56 4.56
N ARG A 23 0.70 -9.34 4.96
CA ARG A 23 -0.63 -8.99 5.45
C ARG A 23 -1.21 -7.87 4.59
N PHE A 24 -2.47 -8.03 4.22
CA PHE A 24 -3.13 -7.19 3.23
C PHE A 24 -4.26 -6.40 3.87
N TYR A 25 -4.29 -5.10 3.56
CA TYR A 25 -5.23 -4.15 4.14
C TYR A 25 -5.66 -3.13 3.09
N SER A 26 -6.86 -2.59 3.23
CA SER A 26 -7.25 -1.31 2.63
C SER A 26 -7.24 -0.22 3.69
N VAL A 27 -7.01 1.02 3.29
CA VAL A 27 -7.08 2.16 4.21
C VAL A 27 -8.52 2.59 4.44
N SER A 28 -8.79 3.20 5.59
CA SER A 28 -10.06 3.85 5.88
C SER A 28 -9.82 5.24 6.48
N GLY A 29 -10.71 6.19 6.16
CA GLY A 29 -10.63 7.55 6.68
C GLY A 29 -9.27 8.19 6.43
N THR A 30 -8.62 8.64 7.51
CA THR A 30 -7.33 9.35 7.48
C THR A 30 -6.10 8.44 7.56
N GLY A 31 -6.28 7.11 7.50
CA GLY A 31 -5.18 6.13 7.49
C GLY A 31 -4.68 5.69 8.87
N ASP A 32 -5.36 6.08 9.95
CA ASP A 32 -5.11 5.64 11.32
C ASP A 32 -5.74 4.25 11.62
N GLU A 33 -6.81 3.91 10.92
CA GLU A 33 -7.42 2.58 10.90
C GLU A 33 -7.25 1.90 9.54
N LEU A 34 -6.91 0.62 9.59
CA LEU A 34 -6.81 -0.27 8.44
C LEU A 34 -7.97 -1.27 8.46
N VAL A 35 -8.39 -1.69 7.28
CA VAL A 35 -9.42 -2.72 7.11
C VAL A 35 -8.77 -3.95 6.49
N THR A 36 -8.91 -5.11 7.10
CA THR A 36 -8.44 -6.39 6.54
C THR A 36 -9.23 -6.73 5.27
N MET A 37 -8.72 -7.66 4.46
CA MET A 37 -9.48 -8.18 3.30
C MET A 37 -10.78 -8.91 3.72
N THR A 38 -10.92 -9.30 4.99
CA THR A 38 -12.15 -9.87 5.57
C THR A 38 -13.11 -8.80 6.10
N GLY A 39 -12.71 -7.52 6.13
CA GLY A 39 -13.53 -6.39 6.59
C GLY A 39 -13.34 -6.00 8.06
N ASP A 40 -12.45 -6.67 8.79
CA ASP A 40 -12.15 -6.34 10.18
C ASP A 40 -11.32 -5.06 10.27
N ARG A 41 -11.58 -4.23 11.30
CA ARG A 41 -10.83 -3.00 11.52
C ARG A 41 -9.70 -3.22 12.51
N VAL A 42 -8.52 -2.72 12.19
CA VAL A 42 -7.32 -2.79 13.03
C VAL A 42 -6.62 -1.43 13.07
N ALA A 43 -6.01 -1.10 14.21
CA ALA A 43 -5.26 0.13 14.35
C ALA A 43 -3.92 0.04 13.60
N LEU A 44 -3.58 1.07 12.81
CA LEU A 44 -2.30 1.16 12.10
C LEU A 44 -1.12 0.97 13.08
N ALA A 45 -1.22 1.58 14.27
CA ALA A 45 -0.14 1.58 15.24
C ALA A 45 0.26 0.18 15.74
N ASP A 46 -0.72 -0.73 15.84
CA ASP A 46 -0.51 -2.11 16.26
C ASP A 46 0.12 -2.90 15.11
N GLU A 47 -0.36 -2.75 13.87
CA GLU A 47 0.18 -3.48 12.74
C GLU A 47 1.61 -3.08 12.36
N LEU A 48 1.96 -1.82 12.55
CA LEU A 48 3.32 -1.34 12.35
C LEU A 48 4.31 -1.82 13.43
N ARG A 49 3.89 -2.51 14.49
CA ARG A 49 4.84 -3.05 15.50
C ARG A 49 5.63 -4.23 14.96
N ASP A 50 4.97 -5.09 14.20
CA ASP A 50 5.53 -6.35 13.70
C ASP A 50 5.94 -6.26 12.22
N SER A 51 5.85 -5.07 11.62
CA SER A 51 6.10 -4.84 10.19
C SER A 51 7.43 -4.12 9.97
N ASN A 52 8.26 -4.65 9.07
CA ASN A 52 9.53 -4.03 8.66
C ASN A 52 9.45 -3.36 7.27
N THR A 53 8.41 -3.69 6.50
CA THR A 53 8.15 -3.22 5.14
C THR A 53 6.66 -2.96 4.98
N VAL A 54 6.31 -1.85 4.34
CA VAL A 54 4.94 -1.48 3.97
C VAL A 54 4.93 -1.13 2.49
N VAL A 55 4.01 -1.75 1.75
CA VAL A 55 3.76 -1.44 0.34
C VAL A 55 2.44 -0.69 0.25
N LEU A 56 2.48 0.55 -0.22
CA LEU A 56 1.30 1.37 -0.51
C LEU A 56 0.95 1.23 -2.00
N VAL A 57 -0.28 0.87 -2.32
CA VAL A 57 -0.75 0.70 -3.69
C VAL A 57 -1.84 1.74 -3.96
N SER A 58 -1.68 2.53 -5.01
CA SER A 58 -2.68 3.49 -5.46
C SER A 58 -2.84 3.46 -6.96
N THR A 59 -4.07 3.68 -7.43
CA THR A 59 -4.40 3.83 -8.85
C THR A 59 -4.85 5.25 -9.19
N THR A 60 -5.64 5.89 -8.31
CA THR A 60 -6.25 7.21 -8.57
C THR A 60 -5.51 8.35 -7.87
N GLY A 61 -4.88 8.08 -6.73
CA GLY A 61 -4.30 9.10 -5.85
C GLY A 61 -5.27 9.62 -4.81
N GLU A 62 -6.45 9.02 -4.71
CA GLU A 62 -7.36 9.19 -3.59
C GLU A 62 -6.68 8.80 -2.27
N ASN A 63 -7.22 9.30 -1.17
CA ASN A 63 -6.69 9.05 0.17
C ASN A 63 -5.21 9.46 0.34
N ALA A 64 -4.81 10.56 -0.31
CA ALA A 64 -3.50 11.19 -0.13
C ALA A 64 -3.17 11.47 1.35
N GLU A 65 -4.17 11.84 2.15
CA GLU A 65 -4.02 12.03 3.58
C GLU A 65 -3.67 10.72 4.31
N ALA A 66 -4.32 9.60 3.94
CA ALA A 66 -3.98 8.29 4.48
C ALA A 66 -2.56 7.86 4.09
N ALA A 67 -2.15 8.11 2.84
CA ALA A 67 -0.78 7.88 2.39
C ALA A 67 0.23 8.69 3.22
N ALA A 68 -0.09 9.95 3.53
CA ALA A 68 0.74 10.81 4.36
C ALA A 68 0.82 10.33 5.81
N THR A 69 -0.31 9.96 6.42
CA THR A 69 -0.39 9.42 7.78
C THR A 69 0.45 8.14 7.91
N ILE A 70 0.26 7.18 7.00
CA ILE A 70 0.98 5.91 7.02
C ILE A 70 2.47 6.12 6.74
N GLY A 71 2.79 6.96 5.76
CA GLY A 71 4.17 7.30 5.41
C GLY A 71 4.93 7.96 6.56
N ALA A 72 4.30 8.90 7.26
CA ALA A 72 4.86 9.54 8.44
C ALA A 72 5.08 8.53 9.57
N ALA A 73 4.09 7.66 9.83
CA ALA A 73 4.22 6.61 10.85
C ALA A 73 5.36 5.62 10.54
N CYS A 74 5.52 5.22 9.27
CA CYS A 74 6.61 4.37 8.83
C CYS A 74 7.97 5.07 8.98
N THR A 75 8.06 6.35 8.61
CA THR A 75 9.28 7.16 8.70
C THR A 75 9.78 7.25 10.15
N VAL A 76 8.89 7.56 11.09
CA VAL A 76 9.20 7.66 12.53
C VAL A 76 9.73 6.32 13.08
N ARG A 77 9.28 5.19 12.53
CA ARG A 77 9.63 3.83 12.97
C ARG A 77 10.79 3.21 12.18
N GLY A 78 11.31 3.89 11.15
CA GLY A 78 12.35 3.35 10.28
C GLY A 78 11.91 2.18 9.39
N ILE A 79 10.60 2.03 9.17
CA ILE A 79 10.01 0.98 8.33
C ILE A 79 10.23 1.33 6.85
N MET A 80 10.58 0.34 6.03
CA MET A 80 10.70 0.56 4.58
C MET A 80 9.32 0.78 3.98
N THR A 81 9.08 1.94 3.37
CA THR A 81 7.84 2.22 2.63
C THR A 81 8.12 2.17 1.13
N ALA A 82 7.52 1.21 0.44
CA ALA A 82 7.46 1.16 -1.02
C ALA A 82 6.09 1.68 -1.50
N GLY A 83 6.08 2.48 -2.56
CA GLY A 83 4.87 2.92 -3.25
C GLY A 83 4.76 2.24 -4.61
N LEU A 84 3.56 1.81 -4.96
CA LEU A 84 3.20 1.21 -6.22
C LEU A 84 2.06 2.03 -6.83
N VAL A 85 2.29 2.63 -7.99
CA VAL A 85 1.27 3.41 -8.69
C VAL A 85 0.84 2.66 -9.94
N VAL A 86 -0.30 1.98 -9.86
CA VAL A 86 -0.83 1.16 -10.96
C VAL A 86 -1.77 2.00 -11.80
N THR A 87 -1.48 2.19 -13.09
CA THR A 87 -2.34 3.00 -13.97
C THR A 87 -2.53 2.36 -15.32
N SER A 88 -3.78 2.27 -15.77
CA SER A 88 -4.15 1.76 -17.09
C SER A 88 -3.74 2.69 -18.24
N ASP A 89 -3.65 4.01 -17.97
CA ASP A 89 -3.59 5.05 -19.01
C ASP A 89 -2.30 5.89 -18.98
N GLY A 90 -1.35 5.55 -18.09
CA GLY A 90 -0.07 6.25 -17.94
C GLY A 90 -0.15 7.64 -17.28
N VAL A 91 -1.33 8.15 -16.95
CA VAL A 91 -1.52 9.44 -16.27
C VAL A 91 -1.67 9.21 -14.76
N ALA A 92 -0.55 8.95 -14.12
CA ALA A 92 -0.43 8.65 -12.69
C ALA A 92 -0.27 9.87 -11.77
N ASN A 93 -0.52 11.08 -12.27
CA ASN A 93 0.01 12.30 -11.63
C ASN A 93 -0.43 12.44 -10.17
N GLU A 94 -1.71 12.29 -9.84
CA GLU A 94 -2.19 12.49 -8.47
C GLU A 94 -1.68 11.39 -7.52
N ALA A 95 -1.78 10.11 -7.89
CA ALA A 95 -1.23 9.00 -7.11
C ALA A 95 0.29 9.14 -6.88
N LEU A 96 1.02 9.53 -7.92
CA LEU A 96 2.45 9.83 -7.85
C LEU A 96 2.74 10.99 -6.88
N PHE A 97 2.02 12.11 -7.00
CA PHE A 97 2.23 13.26 -6.12
C PHE A 97 1.91 12.95 -4.66
N SER A 98 0.89 12.13 -4.41
CA SER A 98 0.50 11.68 -3.07
C SER A 98 1.54 10.74 -2.46
N LEU A 99 2.11 9.81 -3.24
CA LEU A 99 3.04 8.81 -2.71
C LEU A 99 4.50 9.26 -2.65
N ARG A 100 4.95 10.11 -3.59
CA ARG A 100 6.36 10.51 -3.73
C ARG A 100 7.01 11.07 -2.44
N PRO A 101 6.31 11.87 -1.60
CA PRO A 101 6.92 12.38 -0.36
C PRO A 101 7.11 11.32 0.72
N HIS A 102 6.41 10.18 0.59
CA HIS A 102 6.24 9.20 1.67
C HIS A 102 6.85 7.83 1.34
N ALA A 103 7.03 7.52 0.06
CA ALA A 103 7.66 6.30 -0.41
C ALA A 103 9.18 6.48 -0.57
N ARG A 104 9.96 5.53 -0.04
CA ARG A 104 11.40 5.44 -0.28
C ARG A 104 11.74 4.86 -1.65
N ILE A 105 10.89 3.95 -2.14
CA ILE A 105 10.96 3.33 -3.45
C ILE A 105 9.59 3.53 -4.09
N LEU A 106 9.53 3.99 -5.33
CA LEU A 106 8.28 4.23 -6.03
C LEU A 106 8.35 3.64 -7.44
N LEU A 107 7.42 2.75 -7.78
CA LEU A 107 7.30 2.13 -9.10
C LEU A 107 6.12 2.77 -9.86
N VAL A 108 6.41 3.46 -10.97
CA VAL A 108 5.43 4.18 -11.81
C VAL A 108 5.83 4.17 -13.29
N PRO A 109 4.91 3.90 -14.24
CA PRO A 109 3.65 3.20 -14.00
C PRO A 109 3.95 1.75 -13.64
N ALA A 110 3.17 1.19 -12.73
CA ALA A 110 3.18 -0.23 -12.43
C ALA A 110 2.05 -0.94 -13.16
N GLU A 111 2.29 -2.20 -13.50
CA GLU A 111 1.27 -3.16 -13.92
C GLU A 111 0.71 -3.88 -12.69
N GLU A 112 -0.46 -4.49 -12.81
CA GLU A 112 -1.08 -5.20 -11.69
C GLU A 112 -0.19 -6.35 -11.16
N ASP A 113 0.51 -7.03 -12.09
CA ASP A 113 1.41 -8.14 -11.79
C ASP A 113 2.70 -7.68 -11.08
N ASP A 114 3.05 -6.39 -11.13
CA ASP A 114 4.25 -5.87 -10.45
C ASP A 114 4.14 -6.00 -8.92
N LEU A 115 2.92 -5.90 -8.36
CA LEU A 115 2.70 -6.14 -6.94
C LEU A 115 3.07 -7.58 -6.57
N PHE A 116 2.61 -8.52 -7.37
CA PHE A 116 2.85 -9.95 -7.18
C PHE A 116 4.34 -10.28 -7.26
N GLU A 117 5.03 -9.79 -8.29
CA GLU A 117 6.46 -10.02 -8.47
C GLU A 117 7.30 -9.33 -7.39
N LEU A 118 6.90 -8.14 -6.92
CA LEU A 118 7.57 -7.44 -5.81
C LEU A 118 7.46 -8.23 -4.50
N LEU A 119 6.29 -8.79 -4.19
CA LEU A 119 6.09 -9.61 -2.99
C LEU A 119 6.88 -10.92 -3.05
N LYS A 120 6.94 -11.58 -4.22
CA LYS A 120 7.81 -12.74 -4.42
C LYS A 120 9.28 -12.40 -4.22
N ALA A 121 9.75 -11.30 -4.79
CA ALA A 121 11.15 -10.88 -4.70
C ALA A 121 11.56 -10.57 -3.25
N THR A 122 10.63 -10.01 -2.46
CA THR A 122 10.84 -9.71 -1.04
C THR A 122 10.60 -10.91 -0.12
N ARG A 123 10.23 -12.08 -0.68
CA ARG A 123 9.90 -13.30 0.06
C ARG A 123 8.84 -13.07 1.14
N ALA A 124 7.85 -12.25 0.78
CA ALA A 124 6.74 -11.89 1.64
C ALA A 124 5.83 -13.09 1.93
#